data_AF-A0A3B0Z3V1-F1
#
_entry.id   AF-A0A3B0Z3V1-F1
#
_cell.length_a   1.000
_cell.length_b   1.000
_cell.length_c   1.000
_cell.angle_alpha   90.00
_cell.angle_beta   90.00
_cell.angle_gamma   90.00
#
_symmetry.space_group_name_H-M   'P 1'
#
loop_
_entity.id
_entity.type
_entity.pdbx_description
1 polymer ?
#
loop_
_entity_poly.entity_id
_entity_poly.type
_entity_poly.pdbx_seq_one_letter_code
_entity_poly.pdbx_strand_id
1 'polypeptide(L)' 'MTDETLKKLGLAVLETEASAVEALKSRIDDDFVRACHYMLKCEGRVVVIGMGKSGHIGGKIAATLASTGTPAFFVHPGEA' A
#
# COMPACT_ATOMS: atom_id res chain seq x y z
N MET A 1 20.88 16.66 21.47
CA MET A 1 20.67 15.48 20.61
C MET A 1 22.00 15.19 19.92
N THR A 2 22.56 13.99 20.10
CA THR A 2 23.89 13.63 19.56
C THR A 2 23.77 12.86 18.24
N ASP A 3 24.84 12.81 17.44
CA ASP A 3 24.89 12.02 16.20
C ASP A 3 24.56 10.54 16.45
N GLU A 4 25.06 9.98 17.55
CA GLU A 4 24.72 8.60 17.96
C GLU A 4 23.23 8.44 18.30
N THR A 5 22.60 9.47 18.86
CA THR A 5 21.16 9.47 19.11
C THR A 5 20.38 9.52 17.80
N LEU A 6 20.80 10.34 16.82
CA LEU A 6 20.17 10.43 15.50
C LEU A 6 20.25 9.10 14.75
N LYS A 7 21.43 8.45 14.74
CA LYS A 7 21.62 7.12 14.14
C LYS A 7 20.72 6.08 14.79
N LYS A 8 20.68 6.05 16.13
CA LYS A 8 19.83 5.11 16.89
C LYS A 8 18.35 5.29 16.56
N LEU A 9 17.87 6.54 16.45
CA LEU A 9 16.48 6.83 16.09
C LEU A 9 16.16 6.38 14.65
N GLY A 10 17.05 6.63 13.70
CA GLY A 10 16.88 6.17 12.32
C GLY A 10 16.80 4.64 12.22
N LEU A 11 17.69 3.93 12.93
CA LEU A 11 17.66 2.47 13.00
C LEU A 11 16.37 1.95 13.64
N ALA A 12 15.91 2.57 14.73
CA ALA A 12 14.68 2.18 15.41
C ALA A 12 13.44 2.30 14.50
N VAL A 13 13.38 3.33 13.63
CA VAL A 13 12.29 3.46 12.64
C VAL A 13 12.34 2.32 11.63
N LEU A 14 13.51 2.02 11.07
CA LEU A 14 13.68 0.92 10.11
C LEU A 14 13.31 -0.44 10.72
N GLU A 15 13.73 -0.70 11.96
CA GLU A 15 13.38 -1.93 12.70
C GLU A 15 11.86 -2.05 12.93
N THR A 16 11.21 -0.94 13.27
CA THR A 16 9.76 -0.89 13.45
C THR A 16 9.02 -1.19 12.15
N GLU A 17 9.45 -0.56 11.04
CA GLU A 17 8.84 -0.79 9.72
C GLU A 17 9.08 -2.21 9.22
N ALA A 18 10.29 -2.75 9.38
CA ALA A 18 10.61 -4.13 9.02
C ALA A 18 9.74 -5.13 9.79
N SER A 19 9.56 -4.92 11.10
CA SER A 19 8.67 -5.75 11.93
C SER A 19 7.21 -5.66 11.48
N ALA A 20 6.75 -4.47 11.07
CA ALA A 20 5.40 -4.28 10.55
C ALA A 20 5.18 -5.03 9.24
N VAL A 21 6.18 -5.04 8.34
CA VAL A 21 6.13 -5.80 7.08
C VAL A 21 6.17 -7.31 7.34
N GLU A 22 7.02 -7.78 8.25
CA GLU A 22 7.12 -9.19 8.64
C GLU A 22 5.77 -9.72 9.17
N ALA A 23 5.07 -8.90 9.97
CA ALA A 23 3.75 -9.24 10.49
C ALA A 23 2.67 -9.40 9.40
N LEU A 24 2.88 -8.88 8.19
CA LEU A 24 1.92 -9.05 7.07
C LEU A 24 1.90 -10.48 6.51
N LYS A 25 2.90 -11.33 6.82
CA LYS A 25 2.93 -12.72 6.33
C LYS A 25 1.66 -13.50 6.67
N SER A 26 1.09 -13.27 7.86
CA SER A 26 -0.15 -13.94 8.29
C SER A 26 -1.40 -13.44 7.56
N ARG A 27 -1.32 -12.31 6.86
CA ARG A 27 -2.43 -11.72 6.07
C ARG A 27 -2.44 -12.21 4.62
N ILE A 28 -1.49 -13.05 4.23
CA ILE A 28 -1.51 -13.76 2.95
C ILE A 28 -2.32 -15.05 3.17
N ASP A 29 -3.63 -14.87 3.31
CA ASP A 29 -4.60 -15.91 3.63
C ASP A 29 -5.67 -16.02 2.51
N ASP A 30 -6.77 -16.71 2.78
CA ASP A 30 -7.84 -16.89 1.82
C ASP A 30 -8.52 -15.56 1.42
N ASP A 31 -8.53 -14.56 2.29
CA ASP A 31 -9.11 -13.25 2.00
C ASP A 31 -8.26 -12.51 0.96
N PHE A 32 -6.94 -12.61 1.08
CA PHE A 32 -6.00 -12.12 0.06
C PHE A 32 -6.25 -12.77 -1.30
N VAL A 33 -6.39 -14.10 -1.34
CA VAL A 33 -6.68 -14.84 -2.59
C VAL A 33 -8.02 -14.41 -3.19
N ARG A 34 -9.07 -14.23 -2.37
CA ARG A 34 -10.36 -13.74 -2.84
C ARG A 34 -10.27 -12.33 -3.43
N ALA A 35 -9.51 -11.43 -2.81
CA ALA A 35 -9.28 -10.09 -3.35
C ALA A 35 -8.59 -10.14 -4.73
N CYS A 36 -7.56 -10.98 -4.90
CA CYS A 36 -6.92 -11.19 -6.19
C CYS A 36 -7.91 -11.69 -7.24
N HIS A 37 -8.79 -12.63 -6.91
CA HIS A 37 -9.82 -13.10 -7.84
C HIS A 37 -10.82 -12.01 -8.24
N TYR A 38 -11.22 -11.13 -7.32
CA TYR A 38 -12.08 -10.00 -7.67
C TYR A 38 -11.40 -9.05 -8.65
N MET A 39 -10.12 -8.76 -8.44
CA MET A 39 -9.35 -7.89 -9.34
C MET A 39 -9.15 -8.53 -10.71
N LEU A 40 -8.80 -9.81 -10.78
CA LEU A 40 -8.60 -10.55 -12.03
C LEU A 40 -9.87 -10.70 -12.86
N LYS A 41 -11.04 -10.74 -12.21
CA LYS A 41 -12.36 -10.79 -12.87
C LYS A 41 -12.92 -9.41 -13.22
N CYS A 42 -12.21 -8.32 -12.92
CA CYS A 42 -12.68 -6.97 -13.20
C CYS A 42 -12.60 -6.68 -14.71
N GLU A 43 -13.75 -6.59 -15.37
CA GLU A 43 -13.86 -6.20 -16.79
C GLU A 43 -13.71 -4.68 -17.02
N GLY A 44 -13.79 -3.90 -15.94
CA GLY A 44 -13.69 -2.44 -15.95
C GLY A 44 -12.33 -1.94 -15.51
N ARG A 45 -12.32 -1.08 -14.50
CA ARG A 45 -11.11 -0.51 -13.91
C ARG A 45 -11.19 -0.59 -12.39
N VAL A 46 -10.06 -0.83 -11.75
CA VAL A 46 -9.93 -0.76 -10.29
C VAL A 46 -9.80 0.70 -9.87
N VAL A 47 -10.74 1.17 -9.05
CA VAL A 47 -10.69 2.51 -8.47
C VAL A 47 -10.09 2.42 -7.07
N VAL A 48 -8.93 3.05 -6.86
CA VAL A 48 -8.30 3.14 -5.55
C VAL A 48 -8.67 4.48 -4.92
N ILE A 49 -9.17 4.45 -3.67
CA ILE A 49 -9.69 5.64 -2.99
C ILE A 49 -8.97 5.80 -1.65
N GLY A 50 -8.62 7.03 -1.26
CA GLY A 50 -8.00 7.30 0.04
C GLY A 50 -7.72 8.78 0.30
N MET A 51 -7.54 9.15 1.58
CA MET A 51 -7.20 10.52 2.00
C MET A 51 -5.84 10.58 2.71
N GLY A 52 -5.23 11.75 2.72
CA GLY A 52 -3.96 12.00 3.41
C GLY A 52 -2.84 11.05 2.96
N LYS A 53 -2.06 10.52 3.93
CA LYS A 53 -0.98 9.56 3.64
C LYS A 53 -1.48 8.32 2.90
N SER A 54 -2.64 7.79 3.28
CA SER A 54 -3.25 6.64 2.61
C SER A 54 -3.62 6.96 1.16
N GLY A 55 -4.01 8.21 0.87
CA GLY A 55 -4.22 8.69 -0.50
C GLY A 55 -2.93 8.65 -1.33
N HIS A 56 -1.80 9.09 -0.78
CA HIS A 56 -0.51 9.04 -1.48
C HIS A 56 -0.09 7.60 -1.81
N ILE A 57 -0.24 6.67 -0.85
CA ILE A 57 0.02 5.25 -1.08
C ILE A 57 -0.96 4.67 -2.10
N GLY A 58 -2.26 5.01 -2.00
CA GLY A 58 -3.29 4.60 -2.95
C GLY A 58 -2.98 5.05 -4.38
N GLY A 59 -2.48 6.28 -4.56
CA GLY A 59 -2.00 6.77 -5.84
C GLY A 59 -0.86 5.92 -6.42
N LYS A 60 0.13 5.54 -5.60
CA LYS A 60 1.21 4.64 -6.01
C LYS A 60 0.71 3.23 -6.33
N ILE A 61 -0.25 2.71 -5.58
CA ILE A 61 -0.89 1.40 -5.85
C ILE A 61 -1.59 1.44 -7.21
N ALA A 62 -2.43 2.45 -7.46
CA ALA A 62 -3.15 2.58 -8.74
C ALA A 62 -2.18 2.66 -9.93
N ALA A 63 -1.11 3.44 -9.82
CA ALA A 63 -0.08 3.53 -10.85
C ALA A 63 0.65 2.18 -11.08
N THR A 64 0.91 1.43 -10.02
CA THR A 64 1.56 0.11 -10.10
C THR A 64 0.64 -0.91 -10.78
N LEU A 65 -0.63 -0.97 -10.37
CA LEU A 65 -1.62 -1.85 -10.98
C LEU A 65 -1.74 -1.57 -12.49
N ALA A 66 -1.86 -0.30 -12.87
CA ALA A 66 -1.97 0.11 -14.26
C ALA A 66 -0.73 -0.28 -15.09
N SER A 67 0.48 -0.14 -14.54
CA SER A 67 1.71 -0.51 -15.25
C SER A 67 1.95 -2.03 -15.33
N THR A 68 1.33 -2.82 -14.45
CA THR A 68 1.41 -4.29 -14.46
C THR A 68 0.20 -4.96 -15.11
N GLY A 69 -0.59 -4.23 -15.91
CA GLY A 69 -1.66 -4.80 -16.73
C GLY A 69 -3.03 -4.90 -16.06
N THR A 70 -3.22 -4.34 -14.86
CA THR A 70 -4.54 -4.19 -14.22
C THR A 70 -5.01 -2.73 -14.35
N PRO A 71 -5.95 -2.40 -15.27
CA PRO A 71 -6.40 -1.02 -15.45
C PRO A 71 -6.89 -0.39 -14.15
N ALA A 72 -6.23 0.68 -13.68
CA ALA A 72 -6.53 1.30 -12.40
C ALA A 72 -6.29 2.81 -12.38
N PHE A 73 -7.01 3.53 -11.52
CA PHE A 73 -6.77 4.95 -11.24
C PHE A 73 -7.14 5.29 -9.79
N PHE A 74 -6.61 6.41 -9.30
CA PHE A 74 -6.85 6.89 -7.94
C PHE A 74 -7.86 8.04 -7.93
N VAL A 75 -8.72 8.08 -6.90
CA VAL A 75 -9.67 9.18 -6.66
C VAL A 75 -9.52 9.65 -5.21
N HIS A 76 -9.29 10.94 -5.02
CA HIS A 76 -9.33 11.55 -3.69
C HIS A 76 -10.80 11.76 -3.26
N PRO A 77 -11.25 11.31 -2.07
CA PRO A 77 -12.65 11.43 -1.64
C PRO A 77 -13.22 12.84 -1.63
N GLY A 78 -12.38 13.87 -1.44
CA GLY A 78 -12.80 15.28 -1.49
C GLY A 78 -12.86 15.88 -2.90
N GLU A 79 -12.43 15.14 -3.91
CA GLU A 79 -12.44 15.53 -5.33
C GLU A 79 -13.45 14.69 -6.14
N ALA A 80 -14.23 13.85 -5.47
CA ALA A 80 -15.29 13.02 -6.05
C ALA A 80 -16.65 13.74 -6.00
#